data_AF-A0A848TYB0-F1
#
_entry.id   AF-A0A848TYB0-F1
#
_cell.length_a   1.000
_cell.length_b   1.000
_cell.length_c   1.000
_cell.angle_alpha   90.00
_cell.angle_beta   90.00
_cell.angle_gamma   90.00
#
_symmetry.space_group_name_H-M   'P 1'
#
loop_
_entity.id
_entity.type
_entity.pdbx_description
1 polymer ?
#
loop_
_entity_poly.entity_id
_entity_poly.type
_entity_poly.pdbx_seq_one_letter_code
_entity_poly.pdbx_strand_id
1 'polypeptide(L)' 'EEDIDSLKINDIAKVTFKLNKPIFYDPFKEHRTNGSFILIDAQSNNTVGAGFIN' A
#
# COMPACT_ATOMS: atom_id res chain seq x y z
N GLU A 1 -19.51 -0.52 8.51
CA GLU A 1 -18.23 -1.13 8.09
C GLU A 1 -18.28 -2.56 8.58
N GLU A 2 -18.01 -3.55 7.72
CA GLU A 2 -17.79 -4.91 8.20
C GLU A 2 -16.39 -4.95 8.84
N ASP A 3 -16.26 -5.57 10.00
CA ASP A 3 -14.95 -5.83 10.61
C ASP A 3 -14.23 -6.87 9.74
N ILE A 4 -13.33 -6.37 8.89
CA ILE A 4 -12.48 -7.20 8.02
C ILE A 4 -11.11 -7.30 8.68
N ASP A 5 -10.80 -8.47 9.22
CA ASP A 5 -9.51 -8.73 9.88
C ASP A 5 -8.34 -8.93 8.90
N SER A 6 -8.62 -9.34 7.66
CA SER A 6 -7.59 -9.66 6.67
C SER A 6 -8.06 -9.53 5.22
N LEU A 7 -7.11 -9.33 4.30
CA LEU A 7 -7.33 -9.30 2.86
C LEU A 7 -6.90 -10.62 2.23
N LYS A 8 -7.69 -11.12 1.28
CA LYS A 8 -7.35 -12.29 0.45
C LYS A 8 -6.70 -11.85 -0.85
N ILE A 9 -6.22 -12.84 -1.62
CA ILE A 9 -5.67 -12.59 -2.95
C ILE A 9 -6.71 -11.91 -3.85
N ASN A 10 -6.27 -10.86 -4.55
CA ASN A 10 -7.08 -10.01 -5.42
C ASN A 10 -8.11 -9.09 -4.74
N ASP A 11 -8.14 -9.03 -3.41
CA ASP A 11 -8.98 -8.04 -2.71
C ASP A 11 -8.43 -6.62 -2.91
N ILE A 12 -9.34 -5.64 -2.94
CA ILE A 12 -9.01 -4.21 -3.01
C ILE A 12 -9.56 -3.56 -1.74
N ALA A 13 -8.71 -2.80 -1.04
CA ALA A 13 -9.10 -2.12 0.17
C ALA A 13 -8.45 -0.74 0.29
N LYS A 14 -9.10 0.13 1.06
CA LYS A 14 -8.49 1.37 1.56
C LYS A 14 -7.92 1.09 2.95
N VAL A 15 -6.63 1.32 3.11
CA VAL A 15 -5.89 1.02 4.34
C VAL A 15 -5.11 2.25 4.80
N THR A 16 -4.64 2.23 6.05
CA THR A 16 -3.72 3.23 6.60
C THR A 16 -2.46 2.53 7.09
N PHE A 17 -1.29 2.99 6.66
CA PHE A 17 -0.01 2.44 7.09
C PHE A 17 0.63 3.29 8.19
N LYS A 18 1.22 2.63 9.18
CA LYS A 18 2.17 3.24 10.10
C LYS A 18 3.58 2.83 9.69
N LEU A 19 4.42 3.80 9.33
CA LEU A 19 5.79 3.56 8.91
C LEU A 19 6.77 3.77 10.08
N ASN A 20 7.93 3.13 10.01
CA ASN A 20 8.99 3.27 11.01
C ASN A 20 9.68 4.64 10.95
N LYS A 21 9.64 5.30 9.80
CA LYS A 21 10.17 6.63 9.53
C LYS A 21 9.21 7.40 8.62
N PRO A 22 9.14 8.73 8.74
CA PRO A 22 8.43 9.56 7.79
C PRO A 22 9.00 9.40 6.38
N ILE A 23 8.13 9.53 5.38
CA ILE A 23 8.49 9.55 3.97
C ILE A 23 7.91 10.80 3.31
N PHE A 24 8.54 11.24 2.23
CA PHE A 24 7.92 12.18 1.31
C PHE A 24 7.05 11.40 0.33
N TYR A 25 5.85 11.90 0.07
CA TYR A 25 4.95 11.36 -0.94
C TYR A 25 4.09 12.47 -1.52
N ASP A 26 3.58 12.24 -2.73
CA ASP A 26 2.53 13.05 -3.34
C ASP A 26 1.31 12.17 -3.61
N PRO A 27 0.08 12.69 -3.58
CA PRO A 27 -1.09 11.94 -4.00
C PRO A 27 -0.93 11.37 -5.41
N PHE A 28 -1.34 10.12 -5.63
CA PHE A 28 -1.21 9.45 -6.92
C PHE A 28 -1.88 10.21 -8.08
N LYS A 29 -2.99 10.91 -7.78
CA LYS A 29 -3.71 11.74 -8.76
C LYS A 29 -2.88 12.92 -9.25
N GLU A 30 -1.94 13.41 -8.44
CA GLU A 30 -1.07 14.55 -8.76
C GLU A 30 0.25 14.07 -9.38
N HIS A 31 0.89 13.07 -8.79
CA HIS A 31 2.15 12.52 -9.28
C HIS A 31 2.18 10.99 -9.20
N ARG A 32 1.91 10.33 -10.33
CA ARG A 32 1.75 8.87 -10.42
C ARG A 32 2.92 8.08 -9.82
N THR A 33 4.16 8.51 -10.07
CA THR A 33 5.35 7.80 -9.58
C THR A 33 5.50 7.91 -8.06
N ASN A 34 5.26 9.09 -7.48
CA ASN A 34 5.50 9.35 -6.06
C ASN A 34 4.34 8.86 -5.19
N GLY A 35 3.14 8.81 -5.77
CA GLY A 35 1.95 8.28 -5.11
C GLY A 35 1.72 6.78 -5.35
N SER A 36 2.58 6.08 -6.09
CA SER A 36 2.50 4.63 -6.26
C SER A 36 3.50 3.91 -5.38
N PHE A 37 3.14 2.75 -4.85
CA PHE A 37 4.04 1.90 -4.08
C PHE A 37 3.74 0.42 -4.30
N ILE A 38 4.70 -0.43 -3.95
CA ILE A 38 4.53 -1.88 -3.85
C ILE A 38 4.89 -2.33 -2.45
N LEU A 39 4.27 -3.43 -2.01
CA LEU A 39 4.65 -4.13 -0.79
C LEU A 39 5.53 -5.32 -1.16
N ILE A 40 6.71 -5.37 -0.54
CA ILE A 40 7.64 -6.48 -0.68
C ILE A 40 7.63 -7.30 0.60
N ASP A 41 7.44 -8.61 0.49
CA ASP A 41 7.64 -9.52 1.60
C ASP A 41 9.15 -9.67 1.90
N ALA A 42 9.55 -9.38 3.13
CA ALA A 42 10.96 -9.33 3.51
C ALA A 42 11.67 -10.70 3.59
N GLN A 43 10.92 -11.80 3.62
CA GLN A 43 11.48 -13.16 3.67
C GLN A 43 11.72 -13.74 2.26
N SER A 44 10.74 -13.57 1.37
CA SER A 44 10.75 -14.13 0.02
C SER A 44 11.19 -13.14 -1.07
N ASN A 45 11.21 -11.84 -0.78
CA ASN A 45 11.41 -10.74 -1.74
C ASN A 45 10.35 -10.65 -2.85
N ASN A 46 9.20 -11.30 -2.65
CA ASN A 46 8.10 -11.22 -3.60
C ASN A 46 7.33 -9.91 -3.45
N THR A 47 6.84 -9.37 -4.57
CA THR A 47 5.81 -8.34 -4.56
C THR A 47 4.48 -8.96 -4.17
N VAL A 48 3.94 -8.56 -3.02
CA VAL A 48 2.69 -9.10 -2.46
C VAL A 48 1.49 -8.16 -2.59
N GLY A 49 1.74 -6.92 -3.02
CA GLY A 49 0.68 -5.95 -3.25
C GLY A 49 1.18 -4.72 -3.98
N ALA A 50 0.23 -3.99 -4.57
CA ALA A 50 0.44 -2.68 -5.17
C ALA A 50 -0.59 -1.71 -4.62
N GLY A 51 -0.23 -0.44 -4.49
CA GLY A 51 -1.10 0.56 -3.92
C GLY A 51 -0.83 1.96 -4.44
N PHE A 52 -1.80 2.83 -4.16
CA PHE A 52 -1.80 4.24 -4.52
C PHE A 52 -2.12 5.07 -3.27
N ILE A 53 -1.37 6.13 -3.04
CA ILE A 53 -1.61 7.08 -1.94
C ILE A 53 -2.63 8.13 -2.42
N ASN A 54 -3.65 8.37 -1.60
CA ASN A 54 -4.73 9.33 -1.88
C ASN A 54 -4.44 10.71 -1.32
#